data_AF-K1S5B1-F1
#
_entry.id   AF-K1S5B1-F1
#
_cell.length_a   1.000
_cell.length_b   1.000
_cell.length_c   1.000
_cell.angle_alpha   90.00
_cell.angle_beta   90.00
_cell.angle_gamma   90.00
#
_symmetry.space_group_name_H-M   'P 1'
#
loop_
_entity.id
_entity.type
_entity.pdbx_description
1 polymer ?
#
loop_
_entity_poly.entity_id
_entity_poly.type
_entity_poly.pdbx_seq_one_letter_code
_entity_poly.pdbx_strand_id
1 'polypeptide(L)'
;MDRAIFTFVLLCSCAYVGYTSKLIVILMDGFRWDYFDHVDMPGFAKMAKDGVKVDYLQPDYPSLSYPNYYSAMTGLHCESHGMVGNYMYDVNQNKSFLIGANPDQSLPLWWDDAEPVLARFRQSLTSSGLDKDVNIMIFSDHGMANVTKTVDITNAFDTEDIKVLLPEVPYVSIWPMEGKLEKVYNDLISANKSNITVYKRESIPDRYFLKRHPRTAPIVIQADQGVLIKAPWICSECNDITFSSYKGMHGYDNVNPEMRGIFRAVGPAFKGNFTNKPIAIIELYQIMCHILGLKPNAHNGTWSNVAEMMIKDGVHCENHGMVGNFMYDTTRDKNFLIGLNPDQGLSFWWEDAEPLWITAEKQGKKSYMFYWPGCDVTIRGTTPTHCDKYTKVTLLADFRNSLHQTMGLLRNNSADLIGIYLEAIDSYGHKYGVNSPQLNQLLLDVDKMLQDFRQNLTSNGLNDDVNIIVFSDHGMTNLTQIVNITDVLNMSDIKVIFQEPPYVTIWPEEGQLEKVYDDLVRANKPNITVFKKEDLPERYHLKRHPRTAPIVIRPDSGVAVVALWKCSECSVIPPGTTDIGFHGYDNTLPDMRAIFRATGPEDVAVVVRISVRLVDSDWFTATLKPSGRV
;
A
#
# COMPACT_ATOMS: atom_id res chain seq x y z
N MET A 1 -56.52 -8.25 22.39
CA MET A 1 -56.32 -8.63 20.97
C MET A 1 -56.40 -7.35 20.16
N ASP A 2 -55.37 -6.51 20.05
CA ASP A 2 -53.92 -6.75 20.02
C ASP A 2 -53.46 -7.56 18.82
N ARG A 3 -52.94 -6.83 17.83
CA ARG A 3 -51.60 -7.06 17.24
C ARG A 3 -51.09 -5.74 16.67
N ALA A 4 -50.46 -4.94 17.54
CA ALA A 4 -49.60 -3.85 17.09
C ALA A 4 -48.35 -4.46 16.44
N ILE A 5 -48.00 -4.00 15.24
CA ILE A 5 -46.69 -4.28 14.63
C ILE A 5 -45.89 -2.99 14.69
N PHE A 6 -44.81 -3.01 15.47
CA PHE A 6 -43.90 -1.89 15.65
C PHE A 6 -43.20 -1.57 14.33
N THR A 7 -43.36 -0.34 13.84
CA THR A 7 -42.46 0.22 12.83
C THR A 7 -41.21 0.70 13.55
N PHE A 8 -40.15 -0.12 13.55
CA PHE A 8 -38.89 0.25 14.17
C PHE A 8 -38.12 1.19 13.24
N VAL A 9 -38.07 2.47 13.58
CA VAL A 9 -37.26 3.47 12.88
C VAL A 9 -35.80 3.23 13.27
N LEU A 10 -35.01 2.72 12.32
CA LEU A 10 -33.57 2.55 12.49
C LEU A 10 -32.86 3.88 12.22
N LEU A 11 -32.81 4.73 13.26
CA LEU A 11 -31.89 5.86 13.35
C LEU A 11 -30.46 5.31 13.48
N CYS A 12 -29.68 5.41 12.41
CA CYS A 12 -28.27 5.04 12.44
C CYS A 12 -27.44 6.25 12.90
N SER A 13 -26.94 6.20 14.14
CA SER A 13 -26.10 7.27 14.72
C SER A 13 -24.88 6.71 15.44
N CYS A 14 -23.71 6.77 14.79
CA CYS A 14 -22.39 6.67 15.39
C CYS A 14 -21.52 7.74 14.69
N ALA A 15 -21.07 8.83 15.34
CA ALA A 15 -20.17 8.95 16.50
C ALA A 15 -18.68 9.04 16.08
N TYR A 16 -18.25 10.29 15.87
CA TYR A 16 -16.89 10.72 15.55
C TYR A 16 -15.89 10.59 16.72
N VAL A 17 -14.65 10.18 16.47
CA VAL A 17 -13.45 10.49 17.31
C VAL A 17 -12.19 10.58 16.41
N GLY A 18 -11.41 11.66 16.48
CA GLY A 18 -10.29 11.94 15.54
C GLY A 18 -9.02 12.60 16.16
N TYR A 19 -8.34 13.48 15.39
CA TYR A 19 -7.07 14.24 15.66
C TYR A 19 -5.74 13.48 15.41
N THR A 20 -4.56 14.04 15.06
CA THR A 20 -4.10 15.43 14.68
C THR A 20 -2.75 15.41 13.91
N SER A 21 -2.33 16.55 13.30
CA SER A 21 -0.92 16.95 13.06
C SER A 21 -0.82 18.49 13.01
N LYS A 22 0.35 19.09 13.33
CA LYS A 22 0.44 20.52 13.72
C LYS A 22 1.14 21.43 12.69
N LEU A 23 0.70 22.69 12.63
CA LEU A 23 1.17 23.77 11.76
C LEU A 23 1.60 24.98 12.61
N ILE A 24 2.61 25.72 12.16
CA ILE A 24 2.96 27.05 12.70
C ILE A 24 2.88 28.04 11.54
N VAL A 25 2.02 29.06 11.67
CA VAL A 25 1.91 30.18 10.73
C VAL A 25 2.55 31.41 11.38
N ILE A 26 3.43 32.10 10.66
CA ILE A 26 4.08 33.33 11.13
C ILE A 26 3.65 34.45 10.20
N LEU A 27 2.81 35.36 10.70
CA LEU A 27 2.35 36.55 9.99
C LEU A 27 3.25 37.73 10.35
N MET A 28 3.64 38.54 9.34
CA MET A 28 4.49 39.72 9.50
C MET A 28 3.80 40.92 8.84
N ASP A 29 3.10 41.72 9.64
CA ASP A 29 2.32 42.87 9.15
C ASP A 29 3.23 43.92 8.49
N GLY A 30 2.76 44.53 7.40
CA GLY A 30 3.48 45.54 6.62
C GLY A 30 4.77 45.09 5.92
N PHE A 31 5.08 43.78 5.87
CA PHE A 31 6.29 43.28 5.24
C PHE A 31 6.13 43.23 3.71
N ARG A 32 6.58 44.29 3.02
CA ARG A 32 6.44 44.45 1.57
C ARG A 32 7.37 43.50 0.81
N TRP A 33 6.88 43.01 -0.33
CA TRP A 33 7.48 41.93 -1.11
C TRP A 33 8.88 42.21 -1.67
N ASP A 34 9.19 43.49 -1.92
CA ASP A 34 10.43 44.00 -2.52
C ASP A 34 11.47 44.47 -1.49
N TYR A 35 11.22 44.36 -0.18
CA TYR A 35 12.21 44.74 0.85
C TYR A 35 13.53 43.94 0.76
N PHE A 36 13.50 42.76 0.15
CA PHE A 36 14.69 41.92 -0.10
C PHE A 36 15.60 42.48 -1.20
N ASP A 37 15.11 43.37 -2.07
CA ASP A 37 15.90 43.92 -3.18
C ASP A 37 16.87 45.03 -2.71
N HIS A 38 16.69 45.51 -1.48
CA HIS A 38 17.44 46.62 -0.90
C HIS A 38 18.02 46.32 0.49
N VAL A 39 17.72 45.15 1.09
CA VAL A 39 18.23 44.72 2.40
C VAL A 39 18.61 43.24 2.35
N ASP A 40 19.87 42.93 2.64
CA ASP A 40 20.35 41.54 2.69
C ASP A 40 19.79 40.82 3.92
N MET A 41 18.96 39.79 3.68
CA MET A 41 18.28 39.01 4.71
C MET A 41 18.59 37.52 4.55
N PRO A 42 19.79 37.05 4.96
CA PRO A 42 20.28 35.70 4.66
C PRO A 42 19.41 34.57 5.25
N GLY A 43 18.70 34.83 6.34
CA GLY A 43 17.72 33.89 6.90
C GLY A 43 16.52 33.65 5.98
N PHE A 44 15.94 34.73 5.44
CA PHE A 44 14.86 34.65 4.45
C PHE A 44 15.35 34.12 3.10
N ALA A 45 16.56 34.51 2.67
CA ALA A 45 17.18 33.92 1.48
C ALA A 45 17.38 32.40 1.63
N LYS A 46 17.74 31.93 2.84
CA LYS A 46 17.81 30.49 3.13
C LYS A 46 16.43 29.84 3.21
N MET A 47 15.42 30.47 3.81
CA MET A 47 14.04 29.95 3.79
C MET A 47 13.44 29.87 2.38
N ALA A 48 13.74 30.84 1.52
CA ALA A 48 13.34 30.83 0.11
C ALA A 48 14.08 29.76 -0.71
N LYS A 49 15.31 29.41 -0.31
CA LYS A 49 16.15 28.37 -0.92
C LYS A 49 15.78 26.95 -0.47
N ASP A 50 15.50 26.79 0.82
CA ASP A 50 15.17 25.51 1.46
C ASP A 50 13.65 25.26 1.51
N GLY A 51 12.85 26.20 1.02
CA GLY A 51 11.38 26.22 0.99
C GLY A 51 10.85 26.86 -0.30
N VAL A 52 9.80 27.68 -0.20
CA VAL A 52 9.14 28.32 -1.36
C VAL A 52 8.92 29.81 -1.09
N LYS A 53 9.29 30.66 -2.06
CA LYS A 53 8.95 32.09 -2.13
C LYS A 53 8.04 32.32 -3.35
N VAL A 54 7.09 33.25 -3.22
CA VAL A 54 6.38 33.89 -4.35
C VAL A 54 6.90 35.31 -4.54
N ASP A 55 6.85 35.84 -5.77
CA ASP A 55 7.39 37.18 -6.08
C ASP A 55 6.72 38.27 -5.23
N TYR A 56 5.39 38.23 -5.18
CA TYR A 56 4.58 38.95 -4.21
C TYR A 56 3.29 38.16 -3.93
N LEU A 57 2.70 38.39 -2.76
CA LEU A 57 1.35 37.94 -2.45
C LEU A 57 0.41 39.14 -2.59
N GLN A 58 -0.59 39.03 -3.46
CA GLN A 58 -1.54 40.11 -3.68
C GLN A 58 -2.58 40.12 -2.55
N PRO A 59 -2.71 41.22 -1.78
CA PRO A 59 -3.75 41.35 -0.78
C PRO A 59 -5.14 41.48 -1.42
N ASP A 60 -6.16 41.03 -0.71
CA ASP A 60 -7.54 41.36 -1.03
C ASP A 60 -7.86 42.83 -0.72
N TYR A 61 -8.89 43.38 -1.35
CA TYR A 61 -9.25 44.79 -1.21
C TYR A 61 -10.38 45.02 -0.19
N PRO A 62 -10.20 45.92 0.80
CA PRO A 62 -9.07 46.84 0.97
C PRO A 62 -7.85 46.16 1.60
N SER A 63 -6.65 46.58 1.18
CA SER A 63 -5.35 46.05 1.64
C SER A 63 -4.99 46.51 3.06
N LEU A 64 -5.86 46.16 4.02
CA LEU A 64 -5.79 46.45 5.44
C LEU A 64 -5.63 45.15 6.22
N SER A 65 -5.03 45.25 7.41
CA SER A 65 -4.66 44.14 8.29
C SER A 65 -5.77 43.10 8.46
N TYR A 66 -6.86 43.42 9.16
CA TYR A 66 -7.90 42.43 9.52
C TYR A 66 -8.63 41.83 8.32
N PRO A 67 -9.03 42.60 7.29
CA PRO A 67 -9.53 42.04 6.03
C PRO A 67 -8.62 40.96 5.47
N ASN A 68 -7.33 41.27 5.31
CA ASN A 68 -6.37 40.35 4.70
C ASN A 68 -5.96 39.19 5.61
N TYR A 69 -5.94 39.40 6.94
CA TYR A 69 -5.76 38.32 7.90
C TYR A 69 -6.87 37.29 7.74
N TYR A 70 -8.10 37.77 7.56
CA TYR A 70 -9.24 36.88 7.36
C TYR A 70 -9.24 36.24 5.98
N SER A 71 -8.95 36.95 4.90
CA SER A 71 -8.84 36.33 3.57
C SER A 71 -7.78 35.23 3.56
N ALA A 72 -6.63 35.47 4.20
CA ALA A 72 -5.53 34.51 4.28
C ALA A 72 -5.85 33.27 5.15
N MET A 73 -6.56 33.42 6.26
CA MET A 73 -6.90 32.31 7.16
C MET A 73 -8.08 31.48 6.66
N THR A 74 -8.90 32.02 5.75
CA THR A 74 -10.21 31.46 5.42
C THR A 74 -10.40 31.13 3.93
N GLY A 75 -9.67 31.80 3.04
CA GLY A 75 -9.74 31.61 1.59
C GLY A 75 -10.91 32.31 0.90
N LEU A 76 -11.65 33.18 1.60
CA LEU A 76 -12.74 33.98 1.03
C LEU A 76 -12.31 35.44 0.81
N HIS A 77 -13.10 36.18 0.02
CA HIS A 77 -12.96 37.63 -0.15
C HIS A 77 -13.62 38.43 0.98
N CYS A 78 -13.25 39.70 1.13
CA CYS A 78 -13.73 40.61 2.17
C CYS A 78 -15.25 40.65 2.34
N GLU A 79 -15.99 40.68 1.23
CA GLU A 79 -17.47 40.66 1.23
C GLU A 79 -18.06 39.31 1.67
N SER A 80 -17.32 38.22 1.48
CA SER A 80 -17.75 36.86 1.77
C SER A 80 -17.39 36.40 3.19
N HIS A 81 -16.45 37.09 3.86
CA HIS A 81 -16.04 36.77 5.24
C HIS A 81 -16.26 37.92 6.24
N GLY A 82 -17.08 38.93 5.89
CA GLY A 82 -17.50 40.03 6.77
C GLY A 82 -16.43 41.08 7.11
N MET A 83 -15.16 40.70 7.25
CA MET A 83 -14.03 41.60 7.53
C MET A 83 -13.69 42.51 6.33
N VAL A 84 -14.44 43.61 6.17
CA VAL A 84 -14.28 44.60 5.09
C VAL A 84 -13.41 45.81 5.46
N GLY A 85 -12.96 45.94 6.70
CA GLY A 85 -12.05 47.01 7.13
C GLY A 85 -11.39 46.78 8.49
N ASN A 86 -10.34 47.56 8.79
CA ASN A 86 -9.74 47.61 10.14
C ASN A 86 -10.64 48.36 11.15
N TYR A 87 -11.56 49.18 10.64
CA TYR A 87 -12.58 49.88 11.41
C TYR A 87 -13.91 49.70 10.66
N MET A 88 -14.92 49.13 11.30
CA MET A 88 -16.20 48.77 10.69
C MET A 88 -17.35 49.07 11.66
N TYR A 89 -18.57 49.16 11.13
CA TYR A 89 -19.76 49.34 11.94
C TYR A 89 -20.91 48.50 11.37
N ASP A 90 -21.48 47.64 12.21
CA ASP A 90 -22.65 46.85 11.88
C ASP A 90 -23.90 47.65 12.26
N VAL A 91 -24.67 48.01 11.23
CA VAL A 91 -25.90 48.82 11.34
C VAL A 91 -27.06 48.08 12.01
N ASN A 92 -27.08 46.75 11.97
CA ASN A 92 -28.14 45.90 12.51
C ASN A 92 -27.91 45.61 13.99
N GLN A 93 -26.65 45.39 14.37
CA GLN A 93 -26.21 45.12 15.74
C GLN A 93 -25.87 46.40 16.52
N ASN A 94 -25.73 47.54 15.84
CA ASN A 94 -25.30 48.83 16.39
C ASN A 94 -23.95 48.71 17.12
N LYS A 95 -22.97 48.12 16.43
CA LYS A 95 -21.66 47.77 17.00
C LYS A 95 -20.51 48.18 16.10
N SER A 96 -19.45 48.71 16.71
CA SER A 96 -18.25 49.16 16.00
C SER A 96 -17.09 48.20 16.20
N PHE A 97 -16.59 47.63 15.11
CA PHE A 97 -15.28 47.02 15.06
C PHE A 97 -14.22 48.12 15.03
N LEU A 98 -13.30 48.15 16.01
CA LEU A 98 -12.18 49.09 15.99
C LEU A 98 -10.92 48.33 16.37
N ILE A 99 -10.00 48.13 15.42
CA ILE A 99 -8.72 47.47 15.66
C ILE A 99 -7.96 48.11 16.85
N GLY A 100 -7.58 47.29 17.84
CA GLY A 100 -6.74 47.70 18.95
C GLY A 100 -7.26 47.23 20.31
N ALA A 101 -7.78 48.14 21.13
CA ALA A 101 -8.19 47.89 22.51
C ALA A 101 -9.70 48.07 22.77
N ASN A 102 -10.53 48.14 21.72
CA ASN A 102 -11.98 48.23 21.86
C ASN A 102 -12.57 46.86 22.24
N PRO A 103 -13.36 46.73 23.34
CA PRO A 103 -14.03 45.49 23.70
C PRO A 103 -14.93 44.91 22.60
N ASP A 104 -15.54 45.74 21.77
CA ASP A 104 -16.51 45.29 20.75
C ASP A 104 -15.86 44.58 19.53
N GLN A 105 -14.52 44.61 19.40
CA GLN A 105 -13.82 43.91 18.30
C GLN A 105 -13.84 42.37 18.45
N SER A 106 -13.99 41.85 19.67
CA SER A 106 -14.03 40.40 19.93
C SER A 106 -15.45 39.82 19.90
N LEU A 107 -16.45 40.58 19.43
CA LEU A 107 -17.81 40.07 19.27
C LEU A 107 -17.83 39.02 18.13
N PRO A 108 -18.45 37.83 18.30
CA PRO A 108 -18.44 36.76 17.30
C PRO A 108 -18.95 37.18 15.91
N LEU A 109 -19.89 38.14 15.86
CA LEU A 109 -20.55 38.62 14.63
C LEU A 109 -19.60 39.09 13.51
N TRP A 110 -18.32 39.34 13.81
CA TRP A 110 -17.31 39.73 12.82
C TRP A 110 -16.57 38.56 12.17
N TRP A 111 -16.75 37.32 12.65
CA TRP A 111 -15.79 36.22 12.46
C TRP A 111 -16.37 34.92 11.88
N ASP A 112 -17.69 34.76 11.74
CA ASP A 112 -18.29 33.43 11.57
C ASP A 112 -18.30 32.86 10.13
N ASP A 113 -17.92 33.63 9.11
CA ASP A 113 -18.33 33.36 7.72
C ASP A 113 -17.40 32.50 6.83
N ALA A 114 -16.21 32.03 7.27
CA ALA A 114 -15.20 31.55 6.29
C ALA A 114 -14.16 30.48 6.76
N GLU A 115 -13.97 29.38 6.00
CA GLU A 115 -12.95 28.32 6.22
C GLU A 115 -12.66 27.46 4.94
N PRO A 116 -11.44 26.92 4.73
CA PRO A 116 -11.04 26.28 3.45
C PRO A 116 -11.45 24.80 3.22
N VAL A 117 -11.85 24.50 1.98
CA VAL A 117 -12.59 23.28 1.57
C VAL A 117 -11.80 21.96 1.66
N LEU A 118 -10.52 21.88 1.25
CA LEU A 118 -9.78 20.61 1.26
C LEU A 118 -9.36 20.19 2.68
N ALA A 119 -9.07 21.18 3.53
CA ALA A 119 -8.89 20.97 4.96
C ALA A 119 -10.20 20.50 5.58
N ARG A 120 -11.33 21.20 5.31
CA ARG A 120 -12.66 20.74 5.71
C ARG A 120 -12.99 19.34 5.20
N PHE A 121 -12.72 18.98 3.94
CA PHE A 121 -13.02 17.64 3.41
C PHE A 121 -12.24 16.54 4.12
N ARG A 122 -10.93 16.70 4.30
CA ARG A 122 -10.12 15.72 5.06
C ARG A 122 -10.50 15.72 6.54
N GLN A 123 -10.75 16.87 7.14
CA GLN A 123 -11.20 16.96 8.53
C GLN A 123 -12.59 16.35 8.71
N SER A 124 -13.50 16.48 7.74
CA SER A 124 -14.80 15.80 7.66
C SER A 124 -14.64 14.29 7.48
N LEU A 125 -13.69 13.79 6.68
CA LEU A 125 -13.40 12.36 6.59
C LEU A 125 -12.75 11.78 7.85
N THR A 126 -11.80 12.50 8.46
CA THR A 126 -11.15 12.07 9.71
C THR A 126 -12.10 12.13 10.89
N SER A 127 -12.95 13.15 10.96
CA SER A 127 -14.00 13.23 11.96
C SER A 127 -15.08 12.16 11.67
N SER A 128 -15.50 12.00 10.41
CA SER A 128 -16.01 10.78 9.72
C SER A 128 -15.77 9.43 10.42
N GLY A 129 -14.53 9.19 10.85
CA GLY A 129 -13.99 7.84 10.95
C GLY A 129 -13.75 7.19 9.57
N LEU A 130 -13.99 7.92 8.48
CA LEU A 130 -13.92 7.47 7.09
C LEU A 130 -12.53 7.65 6.48
N ASP A 131 -11.61 8.38 7.11
CA ASP A 131 -10.24 8.57 6.60
C ASP A 131 -9.39 7.29 6.60
N LYS A 132 -9.82 6.27 7.35
CA LYS A 132 -9.26 4.91 7.31
C LYS A 132 -9.89 4.03 6.24
N ASP A 133 -11.03 4.41 5.68
CA ASP A 133 -11.80 3.63 4.71
C ASP A 133 -11.79 4.25 3.30
N VAL A 134 -11.46 5.54 3.20
CA VAL A 134 -11.51 6.32 1.95
C VAL A 134 -10.11 6.53 1.37
N ASN A 135 -9.95 6.11 0.11
CA ASN A 135 -8.78 6.41 -0.69
C ASN A 135 -9.02 7.68 -1.53
N ILE A 136 -8.12 8.66 -1.41
CA ILE A 136 -8.13 9.91 -2.16
C ILE A 136 -6.97 9.86 -3.16
N MET A 137 -7.29 9.96 -4.45
CA MET A 137 -6.32 10.14 -5.53
C MET A 137 -6.52 11.53 -6.15
N ILE A 138 -5.48 12.35 -6.14
CA ILE A 138 -5.42 13.66 -6.79
C ILE A 138 -4.41 13.55 -7.92
N PHE A 139 -4.84 13.78 -9.15
CA PHE A 139 -3.96 13.82 -10.30
C PHE A 139 -4.36 14.93 -11.26
N SER A 140 -3.42 15.35 -12.10
CA SER A 140 -3.71 16.16 -13.28
C SER A 140 -3.40 15.33 -14.53
N ASP A 141 -4.20 15.53 -15.55
CA ASP A 141 -4.10 14.86 -16.86
C ASP A 141 -2.89 15.35 -17.66
N HIS A 142 -2.59 16.64 -17.60
CA HIS A 142 -1.39 17.25 -18.18
C HIS A 142 -0.91 18.46 -17.37
N GLY A 143 0.36 18.84 -17.57
CA GLY A 143 0.89 20.14 -17.15
C GLY A 143 0.58 21.26 -18.15
N MET A 144 1.20 22.43 -17.97
CA MET A 144 1.03 23.63 -18.80
C MET A 144 2.40 24.30 -19.03
N ALA A 145 2.67 24.73 -20.27
CA ALA A 145 3.90 25.46 -20.62
C ALA A 145 3.57 26.90 -21.05
N ASN A 146 4.44 27.86 -20.71
CA ASN A 146 4.29 29.25 -21.15
C ASN A 146 4.41 29.39 -22.69
N VAL A 147 3.50 30.16 -23.28
CA VAL A 147 3.53 30.52 -24.72
C VAL A 147 4.47 31.70 -24.93
N THR A 148 5.51 31.49 -25.73
CA THR A 148 6.55 32.50 -26.02
C THR A 148 6.52 32.97 -27.48
N LYS A 149 5.98 32.16 -28.40
CA LYS A 149 5.97 32.43 -29.85
C LYS A 149 4.70 31.91 -30.49
N THR A 150 4.22 32.59 -31.53
CA THR A 150 3.16 32.10 -32.41
C THR A 150 3.73 31.83 -33.80
N VAL A 151 3.38 30.69 -34.41
CA VAL A 151 3.69 30.33 -35.80
C VAL A 151 2.38 30.30 -36.58
N ASP A 152 2.26 31.20 -37.56
CA ASP A 152 1.09 31.26 -38.44
C ASP A 152 1.32 30.42 -39.71
N ILE A 153 0.43 29.46 -39.91
CA ILE A 153 0.39 28.54 -41.07
C ILE A 153 -0.82 28.80 -41.98
N THR A 154 -1.62 29.84 -41.73
CA THR A 154 -2.87 30.12 -42.47
C THR A 154 -2.65 30.25 -43.99
N ASN A 155 -1.49 30.76 -44.39
CA ASN A 155 -1.11 30.96 -45.79
C ASN A 155 -0.11 29.88 -46.31
N ALA A 156 -0.01 28.73 -45.63
CA ALA A 156 0.95 27.67 -45.97
C ALA A 156 0.39 26.59 -46.91
N PHE A 157 -0.90 26.66 -47.25
CA PHE A 157 -1.62 25.73 -48.12
C PHE A 157 -2.84 26.43 -48.74
N ASP A 158 -3.43 25.81 -49.76
CA ASP A 158 -4.73 26.24 -50.29
C ASP A 158 -5.86 25.67 -49.42
N THR A 159 -6.78 26.52 -48.98
CA THR A 159 -7.95 26.10 -48.18
C THR A 159 -8.92 25.21 -48.95
N GLU A 160 -8.99 25.32 -50.28
CA GLU A 160 -9.83 24.44 -51.12
C GLU A 160 -9.30 22.99 -51.19
N ASP A 161 -8.02 22.78 -50.86
CA ASP A 161 -7.43 21.44 -50.74
C ASP A 161 -7.73 20.75 -49.40
N ILE A 162 -8.41 21.43 -48.47
CA ILE A 162 -8.65 20.96 -47.10
C ILE A 162 -10.11 20.57 -46.91
N LYS A 163 -10.37 19.33 -46.50
CA LYS A 163 -11.70 18.85 -46.15
C LYS A 163 -12.06 19.21 -44.70
N VAL A 164 -11.15 18.98 -43.77
CA VAL A 164 -11.28 19.33 -42.34
C VAL A 164 -9.92 19.76 -41.78
N LEU A 165 -9.89 20.84 -41.00
CA LEU A 165 -8.75 21.27 -40.18
C LEU A 165 -9.24 21.64 -38.78
N LEU A 166 -8.70 20.95 -37.79
CA LEU A 166 -8.95 21.20 -36.37
C LEU A 166 -7.66 21.67 -35.68
N PRO A 167 -7.54 22.95 -35.31
CA PRO A 167 -6.39 23.48 -34.58
C PRO A 167 -6.56 23.28 -33.07
N GLU A 168 -6.22 22.08 -32.59
CA GLU A 168 -6.10 21.72 -31.17
C GLU A 168 -4.79 22.28 -30.58
N VAL A 169 -4.59 23.59 -30.70
CA VAL A 169 -3.32 24.30 -30.51
C VAL A 169 -2.62 23.87 -29.21
N PRO A 170 -1.35 23.41 -29.25
CA PRO A 170 -0.30 23.52 -30.27
C PRO A 170 -0.22 22.31 -31.22
N TYR A 171 -1.25 21.47 -31.24
CA TYR A 171 -1.42 20.34 -32.15
C TYR A 171 -2.40 20.72 -33.27
N VAL A 172 -2.20 20.26 -34.50
CA VAL A 172 -3.16 20.51 -35.60
C VAL A 172 -3.41 19.24 -36.38
N SER A 173 -4.70 18.91 -36.52
CA SER A 173 -5.19 17.75 -37.28
C SER A 173 -5.74 18.19 -38.63
N ILE A 174 -5.22 17.64 -39.73
CA ILE A 174 -5.58 18.02 -41.11
C ILE A 174 -6.02 16.79 -41.91
N TRP A 175 -7.25 16.84 -42.43
CA TRP A 175 -7.77 15.94 -43.46
C TRP A 175 -7.85 16.68 -44.80
N PRO A 176 -6.92 16.41 -45.74
CA PRO A 176 -7.01 16.93 -47.10
C PRO A 176 -8.23 16.40 -47.85
N MET A 177 -8.59 17.10 -48.92
CA MET A 177 -9.48 16.60 -49.96
C MET A 177 -8.86 15.36 -50.65
N GLU A 178 -9.72 14.56 -51.30
CA GLU A 178 -9.29 13.33 -51.97
C GLU A 178 -8.21 13.62 -53.03
N GLY A 179 -7.13 12.83 -53.02
CA GLY A 179 -5.96 13.04 -53.89
C GLY A 179 -5.04 14.22 -53.50
N LYS A 180 -5.38 15.06 -52.52
CA LYS A 180 -4.58 16.25 -52.16
C LYS A 180 -3.54 16.03 -51.05
N LEU A 181 -3.44 14.83 -50.47
CA LEU A 181 -2.51 14.50 -49.37
C LEU A 181 -1.07 14.98 -49.62
N GLU A 182 -0.47 14.56 -50.73
CA GLU A 182 0.92 14.89 -51.06
C GLU A 182 1.12 16.38 -51.31
N LYS A 183 0.15 17.04 -51.95
CA LYS A 183 0.21 18.49 -52.19
C LYS A 183 0.21 19.26 -50.86
N VAL A 184 -0.79 19.03 -50.01
CA VAL A 184 -0.93 19.73 -48.72
C VAL A 184 0.29 19.47 -47.81
N TYR A 185 0.80 18.24 -47.78
CA TYR A 185 2.02 17.93 -47.03
C TYR A 185 3.25 18.68 -47.56
N ASN A 186 3.45 18.70 -48.89
CA ASN A 186 4.58 19.38 -49.51
C ASN A 186 4.49 20.91 -49.40
N ASP A 187 3.29 21.49 -49.48
CA ASP A 187 3.05 22.92 -49.27
C ASP A 187 3.45 23.33 -47.84
N LEU A 188 3.00 22.57 -46.83
CA LEU A 188 3.34 22.77 -45.42
C LEU A 188 4.84 22.65 -45.12
N ILE A 189 5.52 21.65 -45.69
CA ILE A 189 6.97 21.48 -45.55
C ILE A 189 7.73 22.61 -46.27
N SER A 190 7.30 23.00 -47.47
CA SER A 190 7.93 24.06 -48.27
C SER A 190 7.80 25.45 -47.65
N ALA A 191 6.76 25.68 -46.84
CA ALA A 191 6.61 26.88 -46.02
C ALA A 191 7.70 27.01 -44.93
N ASN A 192 8.48 25.95 -44.68
CA ASN A 192 9.71 25.90 -43.87
C ASN A 192 9.63 26.69 -42.53
N LYS A 193 8.54 26.46 -41.79
CA LYS A 193 8.28 27.14 -40.52
C LYS A 193 9.10 26.48 -39.42
N SER A 194 10.00 27.23 -38.79
CA SER A 194 10.76 26.76 -37.63
C SER A 194 9.85 26.55 -36.41
N ASN A 195 10.20 25.55 -35.60
CA ASN A 195 9.52 25.15 -34.36
C ASN A 195 8.14 24.49 -34.52
N ILE A 196 7.86 23.94 -35.69
CA ILE A 196 6.79 22.95 -35.88
C ILE A 196 7.35 21.74 -36.64
N THR A 197 6.81 20.55 -36.35
CA THR A 197 7.07 19.32 -37.11
C THR A 197 5.78 18.85 -37.76
N VAL A 198 5.81 18.62 -39.07
CA VAL A 198 4.68 18.12 -39.86
C VAL A 198 4.89 16.63 -40.11
N TYR A 199 3.97 15.81 -39.64
CA TYR A 199 3.94 14.37 -39.82
C TYR A 199 2.85 13.97 -40.81
N LYS A 200 3.13 12.99 -41.67
CA LYS A 200 2.08 12.12 -42.21
C LYS A 200 1.74 11.08 -41.17
N ARG A 201 0.52 10.54 -41.17
CA ARG A 201 0.06 9.59 -40.15
C ARG A 201 1.08 8.46 -39.91
N GLU A 202 1.57 7.84 -40.97
CA GLU A 202 2.54 6.73 -40.93
C GLU A 202 3.91 7.11 -40.32
N SER A 203 4.33 8.37 -40.43
CA SER A 203 5.60 8.88 -39.90
C SER A 203 5.51 9.42 -38.47
N ILE A 204 4.31 9.48 -37.87
CA ILE A 204 4.15 9.82 -36.45
C ILE A 204 4.96 8.81 -35.58
N PRO A 205 5.69 9.26 -34.54
CA PRO A 205 6.46 8.37 -33.66
C PRO A 205 5.58 7.29 -33.00
N ASP A 206 6.03 6.02 -33.01
CA ASP A 206 5.26 4.92 -32.39
C ASP A 206 4.97 5.14 -30.91
N ARG A 207 5.83 5.88 -30.19
CA ARG A 207 5.64 6.26 -28.77
C ARG A 207 4.45 7.18 -28.49
N TYR A 208 3.84 7.79 -29.51
CA TYR A 208 2.60 8.54 -29.35
C TYR A 208 1.37 7.63 -29.39
N PHE A 209 1.50 6.39 -29.87
CA PHE A 209 0.41 5.41 -30.00
C PHE A 209 -0.79 5.84 -30.88
N LEU A 210 -0.67 6.95 -31.63
CA LEU A 210 -1.75 7.50 -32.46
C LEU A 210 -1.91 6.81 -33.83
N LYS A 211 -0.82 6.63 -34.59
CA LYS A 211 -0.89 6.38 -36.05
C LYS A 211 -1.70 5.19 -36.56
N ARG A 212 -1.98 4.21 -35.69
CA ARG A 212 -2.73 3.00 -36.04
C ARG A 212 -4.25 3.20 -35.93
N HIS A 213 -4.70 4.30 -35.33
CA HIS A 213 -6.11 4.57 -35.10
C HIS A 213 -6.73 5.36 -36.28
N PRO A 214 -7.90 4.95 -36.81
CA PRO A 214 -8.49 5.58 -38.00
C PRO A 214 -8.92 7.05 -37.81
N ARG A 215 -9.15 7.49 -36.55
CA ARG A 215 -9.47 8.90 -36.23
C ARG A 215 -8.25 9.83 -36.17
N THR A 216 -7.02 9.33 -36.20
CA THR A 216 -5.85 10.23 -36.31
C THR A 216 -5.85 10.87 -37.69
N ALA A 217 -5.58 12.16 -37.82
CA ALA A 217 -5.58 12.82 -39.12
C ALA A 217 -4.52 12.23 -40.09
N PRO A 218 -4.73 12.30 -41.42
CA PRO A 218 -3.71 11.95 -42.41
C PRO A 218 -2.44 12.80 -42.32
N ILE A 219 -2.59 14.08 -41.96
CA ILE A 219 -1.49 15.00 -41.67
C ILE A 219 -1.70 15.58 -40.26
N VAL A 220 -0.63 15.61 -39.48
CA VAL A 220 -0.59 16.10 -38.10
C VAL A 220 0.56 17.09 -37.96
N ILE A 221 0.34 18.23 -37.30
CA ILE A 221 1.38 19.18 -36.96
C ILE A 221 1.54 19.25 -35.44
N GLN A 222 2.78 19.14 -34.96
CA GLN A 222 3.14 19.31 -33.56
C GLN A 222 4.09 20.50 -33.42
N ALA A 223 3.80 21.46 -32.54
CA ALA A 223 4.74 22.52 -32.21
C ALA A 223 5.77 22.09 -31.14
N ASP A 224 6.94 22.73 -31.15
CA ASP A 224 7.89 22.71 -30.04
C ASP A 224 7.27 23.36 -28.78
N GLN A 225 7.80 23.05 -27.59
CA GLN A 225 7.32 23.61 -26.32
C GLN A 225 7.29 25.15 -26.35
N GLY A 226 6.13 25.72 -25.96
CA GLY A 226 5.91 27.16 -25.90
C GLY A 226 5.56 27.84 -27.22
N VAL A 227 5.39 27.07 -28.31
CA VAL A 227 4.93 27.60 -29.60
C VAL A 227 3.44 27.37 -29.81
N LEU A 228 2.71 28.43 -30.15
CA LEU A 228 1.28 28.41 -30.49
C LEU A 228 1.14 28.35 -32.02
N ILE A 229 0.41 27.37 -32.56
CA ILE A 229 0.13 27.31 -34.01
C ILE A 229 -1.16 28.07 -34.30
N LYS A 230 -1.08 29.09 -35.15
CA LYS A 230 -2.26 29.79 -35.70
C LYS A 230 -2.59 29.20 -37.07
N ALA A 231 -3.80 28.67 -37.20
CA ALA A 231 -4.35 28.06 -38.40
C ALA A 231 -5.86 28.33 -38.50
N PRO A 232 -6.46 28.30 -39.71
CA PRO A 232 -7.90 28.52 -39.89
C PRO A 232 -8.69 27.29 -39.43
N TRP A 233 -9.82 27.50 -38.75
CA TRP A 233 -10.76 26.41 -38.45
C TRP A 233 -11.54 26.04 -39.73
N ILE A 234 -11.42 24.80 -40.20
CA ILE A 234 -12.11 24.33 -41.42
C ILE A 234 -12.96 23.12 -41.05
N CYS A 235 -14.24 23.33 -40.81
CA CYS A 235 -15.19 22.28 -40.48
C CYS A 235 -16.62 22.79 -40.74
N SER A 236 -17.44 22.03 -41.46
CA SER A 236 -18.83 22.43 -41.81
C SER A 236 -19.84 22.25 -40.67
N GLU A 237 -19.48 21.49 -39.64
CA GLU A 237 -20.37 21.11 -38.53
C GLU A 237 -19.87 21.62 -37.16
N CYS A 238 -18.80 22.42 -37.14
CA CYS A 238 -18.17 22.93 -35.92
C CYS A 238 -18.46 24.43 -35.75
N ASN A 239 -18.67 24.86 -34.51
CA ASN A 239 -18.54 26.28 -34.16
C ASN A 239 -17.05 26.65 -34.14
N ASP A 240 -16.70 27.83 -34.65
CA ASP A 240 -15.32 28.32 -34.65
C ASP A 240 -14.89 28.68 -33.21
N ILE A 241 -13.77 28.10 -32.76
CA ILE A 241 -13.18 28.36 -31.44
C ILE A 241 -11.87 29.11 -31.67
N THR A 242 -11.94 30.44 -31.71
CA THR A 242 -10.79 31.30 -31.94
C THR A 242 -9.85 31.34 -30.73
N PHE A 243 -8.80 30.52 -30.74
CA PHE A 243 -7.77 30.54 -29.70
C PHE A 243 -6.81 31.74 -29.84
N SER A 244 -7.22 32.92 -29.34
CA SER A 244 -6.37 34.12 -29.30
C SER A 244 -5.85 34.45 -27.90
N SER A 245 -4.58 34.86 -27.80
CA SER A 245 -3.93 35.51 -26.64
C SER A 245 -3.64 34.68 -25.37
N TYR A 246 -3.71 33.34 -25.43
CA TYR A 246 -3.28 32.48 -24.31
C TYR A 246 -1.80 32.66 -23.95
N LYS A 247 -1.51 32.70 -22.64
CA LYS A 247 -0.15 32.85 -22.08
C LYS A 247 0.45 31.52 -21.60
N GLY A 248 -0.36 30.48 -21.40
CA GLY A 248 0.07 29.11 -21.17
C GLY A 248 -0.77 28.14 -21.99
N MET A 249 -0.20 26.98 -22.36
CA MET A 249 -0.83 25.97 -23.21
C MET A 249 -0.38 24.55 -22.85
N HIS A 250 -1.25 23.58 -23.12
CA HIS A 250 -1.03 22.12 -23.00
C HIS A 250 -0.99 21.46 -24.38
N GLY A 251 -0.74 20.16 -24.50
CA GLY A 251 -0.75 19.46 -25.81
C GLY A 251 0.55 19.53 -26.59
N TYR A 252 1.65 19.95 -25.95
CA TYR A 252 3.00 19.68 -26.44
C TYR A 252 3.35 18.20 -26.26
N ASP A 253 4.47 17.78 -26.86
CA ASP A 253 5.02 16.43 -26.69
C ASP A 253 5.09 16.01 -25.20
N ASN A 254 4.55 14.83 -24.89
CA ASN A 254 4.29 14.36 -23.52
C ASN A 254 5.56 14.03 -22.70
N VAL A 255 6.75 13.99 -23.33
CA VAL A 255 8.02 13.84 -22.59
C VAL A 255 8.55 15.16 -22.04
N ASN A 256 8.01 16.30 -22.49
CA ASN A 256 8.39 17.62 -22.01
C ASN A 256 8.12 17.77 -20.49
N PRO A 257 9.07 18.31 -19.70
CA PRO A 257 8.87 18.51 -18.27
C PRO A 257 7.61 19.31 -17.91
N GLU A 258 7.31 20.35 -18.69
CA GLU A 258 6.13 21.21 -18.48
C GLU A 258 4.79 20.50 -18.73
N MET A 259 4.78 19.37 -19.46
CA MET A 259 3.57 18.58 -19.74
C MET A 259 3.27 17.53 -18.66
N ARG A 260 4.13 17.38 -17.66
CA ARG A 260 3.96 16.38 -16.60
C ARG A 260 2.83 16.78 -15.66
N GLY A 261 1.78 15.96 -15.63
CA GLY A 261 0.75 16.05 -14.60
C GLY A 261 1.27 15.64 -13.22
N ILE A 262 0.58 16.08 -12.16
CA ILE A 262 0.84 15.61 -10.80
C ILE A 262 0.12 14.29 -10.51
N PHE A 263 0.66 13.51 -9.57
CA PHE A 263 -0.06 12.43 -8.88
C PHE A 263 0.24 12.51 -7.38
N ARG A 264 -0.80 12.46 -6.55
CA ARG A 264 -0.74 12.37 -5.08
C ARG A 264 -1.86 11.45 -4.64
N ALA A 265 -1.59 10.57 -3.68
CA ALA A 265 -2.62 9.72 -3.12
C ALA A 265 -2.43 9.54 -1.61
N VAL A 266 -3.53 9.32 -0.90
CA VAL A 266 -3.56 9.03 0.53
C VAL A 266 -4.81 8.20 0.85
N GLY A 267 -4.69 7.26 1.78
CA GLY A 267 -5.76 6.34 2.18
C GLY A 267 -5.21 4.97 2.52
N PRO A 268 -6.07 4.03 2.96
CA PRO A 268 -5.66 2.69 3.43
C PRO A 268 -4.94 1.85 2.38
N ALA A 269 -5.11 2.13 1.08
CA ALA A 269 -4.45 1.39 0.00
C ALA A 269 -3.06 1.95 -0.36
N PHE A 270 -2.61 3.07 0.23
CA PHE A 270 -1.37 3.77 -0.17
C PHE A 270 -0.39 3.95 0.98
N LYS A 271 0.91 3.72 0.72
CA LYS A 271 1.95 3.89 1.74
C LYS A 271 2.12 5.34 2.16
N GLY A 272 2.15 5.57 3.47
CA GLY A 272 2.54 6.85 4.05
C GLY A 272 4.02 7.17 3.76
N ASN A 273 4.33 8.45 3.57
CA ASN A 273 5.69 8.98 3.36
C ASN A 273 6.50 8.29 2.24
N PHE A 274 5.82 7.81 1.19
CA PHE A 274 6.44 7.10 0.07
C PHE A 274 6.49 7.99 -1.19
N THR A 275 7.60 7.89 -1.96
CA THR A 275 7.74 8.53 -3.27
C THR A 275 8.05 7.47 -4.32
N ASN A 276 7.15 7.29 -5.28
CA ASN A 276 7.34 6.34 -6.38
C ASN A 276 8.20 6.94 -7.51
N LYS A 277 8.74 6.07 -8.38
CA LYS A 277 9.22 6.46 -9.71
C LYS A 277 8.08 7.09 -10.54
N PRO A 278 8.38 7.89 -11.59
CA PRO A 278 7.37 8.41 -12.50
C PRO A 278 6.52 7.28 -13.12
N ILE A 279 5.21 7.51 -13.22
CA ILE A 279 4.22 6.60 -13.80
C ILE A 279 3.50 7.27 -14.97
N ALA A 280 2.97 6.48 -15.91
CA ALA A 280 2.13 6.98 -16.99
C ALA A 280 0.66 7.08 -16.54
N ILE A 281 -0.12 7.98 -17.13
CA ILE A 281 -1.55 8.16 -16.78
C ILE A 281 -2.40 6.89 -16.99
N ILE A 282 -2.02 6.03 -17.92
CA ILE A 282 -2.65 4.72 -18.16
C ILE A 282 -2.57 3.77 -16.96
N GLU A 283 -1.63 4.00 -16.04
CA GLU A 283 -1.45 3.21 -14.83
C GLU A 283 -2.54 3.50 -13.78
N LEU A 284 -3.28 4.61 -13.90
CA LEU A 284 -4.31 4.99 -12.93
C LEU A 284 -5.53 4.05 -12.96
N TYR A 285 -5.87 3.48 -14.13
CA TYR A 285 -7.03 2.60 -14.29
C TYR A 285 -6.92 1.33 -13.42
N GLN A 286 -5.79 0.65 -13.47
CA GLN A 286 -5.53 -0.56 -12.67
C GLN A 286 -5.45 -0.25 -11.16
N ILE A 287 -4.95 0.94 -10.76
CA ILE A 287 -4.97 1.38 -9.35
C ILE A 287 -6.42 1.52 -8.86
N MET A 288 -7.27 2.22 -9.62
CA MET A 288 -8.69 2.38 -9.26
C MET A 288 -9.43 1.04 -9.23
N CYS A 289 -9.16 0.13 -10.19
CA CYS A 289 -9.76 -1.20 -10.17
C CYS A 289 -9.33 -2.01 -8.93
N HIS A 290 -8.04 -2.01 -8.59
CA HIS A 290 -7.52 -2.71 -7.42
C HIS A 290 -8.12 -2.17 -6.11
N ILE A 291 -8.17 -0.86 -5.92
CA ILE A 291 -8.77 -0.21 -4.73
C ILE A 291 -10.25 -0.57 -4.57
N LEU A 292 -10.98 -0.72 -5.69
CA LEU A 292 -12.40 -1.06 -5.70
C LEU A 292 -12.67 -2.58 -5.72
N GLY A 293 -11.64 -3.43 -5.67
CA GLY A 293 -11.77 -4.89 -5.80
C GLY A 293 -12.32 -5.37 -7.15
N LEU A 294 -12.22 -4.53 -8.20
CA LEU A 294 -12.75 -4.80 -9.53
C LEU A 294 -11.74 -5.56 -10.39
N LYS A 295 -12.22 -6.54 -11.15
CA LYS A 295 -11.45 -7.13 -12.24
C LYS A 295 -11.31 -6.09 -13.37
N PRO A 296 -10.08 -5.68 -13.74
CA PRO A 296 -9.89 -4.71 -14.80
C PRO A 296 -10.21 -5.30 -16.19
N ASN A 297 -10.70 -4.45 -17.10
CA ASN A 297 -10.78 -4.77 -18.53
C ASN A 297 -9.37 -4.72 -19.17
N ALA A 298 -9.25 -5.16 -20.43
CA ALA A 298 -7.98 -5.10 -21.16
C ALA A 298 -7.40 -3.67 -21.20
N HIS A 299 -6.16 -3.51 -20.73
CA HIS A 299 -5.45 -2.24 -20.62
C HIS A 299 -3.96 -2.37 -20.96
N ASN A 300 -3.26 -1.24 -21.08
CA ASN A 300 -1.82 -1.19 -21.30
C ASN A 300 -1.00 -0.76 -20.05
N GLY A 301 -1.65 -0.55 -18.90
CA GLY A 301 -0.96 -0.40 -17.61
C GLY A 301 -0.16 -1.64 -17.21
N THR A 302 0.93 -1.44 -16.46
CA THR A 302 1.85 -2.46 -15.95
C THR A 302 1.92 -2.39 -14.43
N TRP A 303 1.38 -3.39 -13.73
CA TRP A 303 1.22 -3.36 -12.27
C TRP A 303 2.53 -3.10 -11.48
N SER A 304 3.67 -3.60 -11.95
CA SER A 304 4.98 -3.39 -11.31
C SER A 304 5.49 -1.94 -11.38
N ASN A 305 4.81 -1.03 -12.09
CA ASN A 305 5.07 0.40 -12.01
C ASN A 305 4.40 1.08 -10.80
N VAL A 306 3.37 0.46 -10.23
CA VAL A 306 2.52 1.05 -9.17
C VAL A 306 2.51 0.24 -7.86
N ALA A 307 2.81 -1.06 -7.92
CA ALA A 307 2.72 -1.97 -6.77
C ALA A 307 3.54 -1.55 -5.54
N GLU A 308 4.63 -0.79 -5.70
CA GLU A 308 5.48 -0.38 -4.57
C GLU A 308 4.90 0.76 -3.72
N MET A 309 4.03 1.62 -4.29
CA MET A 309 3.37 2.71 -3.55
C MET A 309 2.05 2.29 -2.89
N MET A 310 1.49 1.14 -3.28
CA MET A 310 0.37 0.55 -2.55
C MET A 310 0.86 0.06 -1.19
N ILE A 311 0.05 0.22 -0.14
CA ILE A 311 0.19 -0.65 1.03
C ILE A 311 0.02 -2.07 0.50
N LYS A 312 0.96 -2.95 0.81
CA LYS A 312 0.78 -4.35 0.42
C LYS A 312 -0.39 -4.87 1.24
N ASP A 313 -1.36 -5.50 0.58
CA ASP A 313 -2.41 -6.31 1.21
C ASP A 313 -1.83 -7.60 1.83
N GLY A 314 -0.66 -7.49 2.46
CA GLY A 314 -0.23 -8.47 3.44
C GLY A 314 -1.26 -8.43 4.54
N VAL A 315 -2.04 -9.49 4.68
CA VAL A 315 -2.70 -9.73 5.94
C VAL A 315 -1.54 -10.00 6.92
N HIS A 316 -1.27 -9.05 7.81
CA HIS A 316 -0.26 -9.19 8.87
C HIS A 316 -0.83 -9.98 10.05
N CYS A 317 -0.02 -10.41 11.03
CA CYS A 317 -0.50 -11.13 12.22
C CYS A 317 -1.63 -10.36 12.93
N GLU A 318 -1.54 -9.04 12.98
CA GLU A 318 -2.58 -8.20 13.57
C GLU A 318 -3.91 -8.14 12.79
N ASN A 319 -3.94 -8.63 11.56
CA ASN A 319 -5.09 -8.64 10.65
C ASN A 319 -5.62 -10.07 10.38
N HIS A 320 -4.76 -11.11 10.32
CA HIS A 320 -5.18 -12.51 10.11
C HIS A 320 -5.40 -13.28 11.41
N GLY A 321 -5.18 -12.64 12.55
CA GLY A 321 -5.54 -13.16 13.86
C GLY A 321 -4.73 -14.35 14.39
N MET A 322 -3.76 -14.88 13.61
CA MET A 322 -2.76 -15.84 14.09
C MET A 322 -1.55 -15.05 14.62
N VAL A 323 -1.53 -14.82 15.92
CA VAL A 323 -0.54 -13.97 16.62
C VAL A 323 0.49 -14.78 17.42
N GLY A 324 0.42 -16.10 17.36
CA GLY A 324 1.31 -17.08 18.00
C GLY A 324 0.76 -18.49 17.85
N ASN A 325 1.53 -19.51 18.21
CA ASN A 325 1.07 -20.91 18.17
C ASN A 325 0.15 -21.26 19.35
N PHE A 326 0.30 -20.53 20.46
CA PHE A 326 -0.63 -20.54 21.60
C PHE A 326 -1.30 -19.17 21.74
N MET A 327 -2.64 -19.12 21.69
CA MET A 327 -3.41 -17.87 21.74
C MET A 327 -4.66 -18.02 22.61
N TYR A 328 -5.10 -16.92 23.21
CA TYR A 328 -6.32 -16.86 24.02
C TYR A 328 -7.28 -15.79 23.48
N ASP A 329 -8.53 -16.19 23.24
CA ASP A 329 -9.63 -15.28 22.89
C ASP A 329 -10.37 -14.89 24.16
N THR A 330 -10.13 -13.66 24.63
CA THR A 330 -10.74 -13.10 25.84
C THR A 330 -12.25 -12.94 25.77
N THR A 331 -12.85 -12.93 24.57
CA THR A 331 -14.29 -12.76 24.36
C THR A 331 -15.05 -14.09 24.36
N ARG A 332 -14.38 -15.17 23.95
CA ARG A 332 -14.94 -16.54 23.87
C ARG A 332 -14.49 -17.44 25.01
N ASP A 333 -13.53 -16.99 25.82
CA ASP A 333 -12.84 -17.77 26.85
C ASP A 333 -12.27 -19.10 26.29
N LYS A 334 -11.63 -19.02 25.12
CA LYS A 334 -11.11 -20.18 24.38
C LYS A 334 -9.64 -20.05 24.04
N ASN A 335 -8.97 -21.21 24.01
CA ASN A 335 -7.54 -21.35 23.81
C ASN A 335 -7.25 -22.06 22.48
N PHE A 336 -6.51 -21.39 21.61
CA PHE A 336 -5.90 -22.01 20.44
C PHE A 336 -4.56 -22.62 20.88
N LEU A 337 -4.35 -23.91 20.62
CA LEU A 337 -3.05 -24.55 20.74
C LEU A 337 -2.80 -25.32 19.44
N ILE A 338 -1.71 -25.03 18.74
CA ILE A 338 -1.34 -25.76 17.51
C ILE A 338 -1.08 -27.25 17.78
N GLY A 339 -1.25 -28.09 16.76
CA GLY A 339 -0.85 -29.50 16.77
C GLY A 339 -2.05 -30.43 16.83
N LEU A 340 -2.44 -30.92 18.01
CA LEU A 340 -3.50 -31.94 18.17
C LEU A 340 -4.70 -31.49 19.02
N ASN A 341 -4.76 -30.23 19.45
CA ASN A 341 -5.93 -29.71 20.18
C ASN A 341 -7.16 -29.63 19.25
N PRO A 342 -8.33 -30.20 19.61
CA PRO A 342 -9.56 -30.05 18.83
C PRO A 342 -9.99 -28.61 18.62
N ASP A 343 -9.78 -27.72 19.61
CA ASP A 343 -10.23 -26.33 19.56
C ASP A 343 -9.45 -25.49 18.53
N GLN A 344 -8.29 -25.97 18.05
CA GLN A 344 -7.58 -25.34 16.92
C GLN A 344 -8.40 -25.41 15.62
N GLY A 345 -9.28 -26.41 15.48
CA GLY A 345 -10.09 -26.64 14.29
C GLY A 345 -11.36 -25.79 14.23
N LEU A 346 -11.61 -24.95 15.24
CA LEU A 346 -12.76 -24.05 15.26
C LEU A 346 -12.55 -22.91 14.26
N SER A 347 -13.44 -22.79 13.27
CA SER A 347 -13.22 -21.89 12.13
C SER A 347 -12.99 -20.43 12.50
N PHE A 348 -13.59 -19.95 13.61
CA PHE A 348 -13.46 -18.55 14.05
C PHE A 348 -12.02 -18.08 14.29
N TRP A 349 -11.07 -18.99 14.52
CA TRP A 349 -9.64 -18.63 14.59
C TRP A 349 -9.08 -18.22 13.22
N TRP A 350 -9.60 -18.81 12.14
CA TRP A 350 -9.08 -18.78 10.78
C TRP A 350 -9.86 -17.85 9.84
N GLU A 351 -11.11 -17.47 10.17
CA GLU A 351 -11.97 -16.65 9.31
C GLU A 351 -11.39 -15.25 8.98
N ASP A 352 -10.51 -14.73 9.83
CA ASP A 352 -9.94 -13.38 9.73
C ASP A 352 -9.12 -13.17 8.43
N ALA A 353 -8.64 -14.25 7.80
CA ALA A 353 -7.97 -14.22 6.49
C ALA A 353 -8.49 -15.29 5.52
N GLU A 354 -8.16 -15.13 4.24
CA GLU A 354 -8.39 -16.18 3.23
C GLU A 354 -7.05 -16.80 2.82
N PRO A 355 -6.83 -18.10 3.05
CA PRO A 355 -5.61 -18.77 2.62
C PRO A 355 -5.68 -19.18 1.13
N LEU A 356 -4.51 -19.32 0.50
CA LEU A 356 -4.35 -19.51 -0.94
C LEU A 356 -5.20 -20.64 -1.54
N TRP A 357 -5.37 -21.76 -0.83
CA TRP A 357 -6.18 -22.87 -1.33
C TRP A 357 -7.66 -22.50 -1.43
N ILE A 358 -8.20 -21.73 -0.49
CA ILE A 358 -9.59 -21.24 -0.54
C ILE A 358 -9.77 -20.26 -1.70
N THR A 359 -8.80 -19.37 -1.93
CA THR A 359 -8.78 -18.45 -3.08
C THR A 359 -8.71 -19.20 -4.43
N ALA A 360 -8.03 -20.35 -4.47
CA ALA A 360 -7.96 -21.22 -5.64
C ALA A 360 -9.30 -21.94 -5.91
N GLU A 361 -9.87 -22.59 -4.89
CA GLU A 361 -11.16 -23.31 -5.00
C GLU A 361 -12.30 -22.39 -5.43
N LYS A 362 -12.37 -21.17 -4.87
CA LYS A 362 -13.35 -20.14 -5.26
C LYS A 362 -13.24 -19.71 -6.73
N GLN A 363 -12.08 -19.91 -7.35
CA GLN A 363 -11.83 -19.65 -8.78
C GLN A 363 -11.91 -20.93 -9.64
N GLY A 364 -12.44 -22.04 -9.09
CA GLY A 364 -12.61 -23.30 -9.79
C GLY A 364 -11.30 -24.08 -10.00
N LYS A 365 -10.26 -23.79 -9.21
CA LYS A 365 -8.96 -24.48 -9.24
C LYS A 365 -8.87 -25.50 -8.11
N LYS A 366 -8.38 -26.70 -8.41
CA LYS A 366 -8.34 -27.81 -7.45
C LYS A 366 -7.07 -27.79 -6.62
N SER A 367 -7.22 -27.83 -5.30
CA SER A 367 -6.13 -27.78 -4.32
C SER A 367 -6.01 -29.06 -3.49
N TYR A 368 -4.79 -29.58 -3.37
CA TYR A 368 -4.47 -30.79 -2.61
C TYR A 368 -3.42 -30.45 -1.54
N MET A 369 -3.82 -30.54 -0.28
CA MET A 369 -3.01 -30.09 0.86
C MET A 369 -2.58 -31.28 1.71
N PHE A 370 -1.29 -31.60 1.70
CA PHE A 370 -0.72 -32.70 2.47
C PHE A 370 -0.18 -32.19 3.81
N TYR A 371 -0.89 -32.47 4.90
CA TYR A 371 -0.56 -32.09 6.29
C TYR A 371 -0.46 -30.59 6.56
N TRP A 372 -0.98 -29.75 5.67
CA TRP A 372 -0.84 -28.30 5.77
C TRP A 372 -1.72 -27.73 6.90
N PRO A 373 -1.19 -26.90 7.83
CA PRO A 373 -1.97 -26.32 8.91
C PRO A 373 -3.23 -25.59 8.42
N GLY A 374 -4.38 -25.95 8.98
CA GLY A 374 -5.69 -25.37 8.62
C GLY A 374 -6.34 -25.95 7.37
N CYS A 375 -5.76 -26.94 6.67
CA CYS A 375 -6.42 -27.53 5.49
C CYS A 375 -7.67 -28.35 5.82
N ASP A 376 -7.78 -28.84 7.05
CA ASP A 376 -8.92 -29.61 7.56
C ASP A 376 -9.99 -28.73 8.21
N VAL A 377 -9.80 -27.41 8.21
CA VAL A 377 -10.75 -26.43 8.72
C VAL A 377 -11.61 -25.92 7.55
N THR A 378 -12.93 -25.85 7.77
CA THR A 378 -13.83 -25.14 6.86
C THR A 378 -13.68 -23.64 7.11
N ILE A 379 -13.03 -22.92 6.19
CA ILE A 379 -12.73 -21.49 6.29
C ILE A 379 -13.60 -20.77 5.26
N ARG A 380 -14.38 -19.76 5.70
CA ARG A 380 -15.30 -19.00 4.83
C ARG A 380 -16.25 -19.92 4.05
N GLY A 381 -16.72 -20.99 4.71
CA GLY A 381 -17.60 -22.01 4.13
C GLY A 381 -16.97 -22.91 3.07
N THR A 382 -15.65 -22.89 2.91
CA THR A 382 -14.90 -23.60 1.84
C THR A 382 -13.82 -24.49 2.44
N THR A 383 -13.44 -25.56 1.73
CA THR A 383 -12.33 -26.48 2.05
C THR A 383 -11.55 -26.77 0.76
N PRO A 384 -10.28 -27.21 0.81
CA PRO A 384 -9.57 -27.68 -0.38
C PRO A 384 -10.22 -28.95 -0.96
N THR A 385 -9.99 -29.21 -2.25
CA THR A 385 -10.41 -30.45 -2.96
C THR A 385 -9.94 -31.70 -2.21
N HIS A 386 -8.75 -31.66 -1.60
CA HIS A 386 -8.23 -32.72 -0.73
C HIS A 386 -7.38 -32.15 0.42
N CYS A 387 -7.48 -32.76 1.61
CA CYS A 387 -6.59 -32.49 2.74
C CYS A 387 -6.23 -33.80 3.46
N ASP A 388 -4.93 -34.12 3.52
CA ASP A 388 -4.43 -35.10 4.51
C ASP A 388 -4.27 -34.36 5.84
N LYS A 389 -5.17 -34.62 6.80
CA LYS A 389 -5.16 -33.95 8.11
C LYS A 389 -3.85 -34.20 8.86
N TYR A 390 -3.30 -33.15 9.46
CA TYR A 390 -2.22 -33.26 10.44
C TYR A 390 -2.70 -34.00 11.71
N THR A 391 -2.09 -35.14 12.00
CA THR A 391 -2.43 -36.02 13.15
C THR A 391 -1.23 -36.51 13.95
N LYS A 392 -0.01 -36.19 13.48
CA LYS A 392 1.29 -36.56 14.05
C LYS A 392 2.38 -35.74 13.37
N VAL A 393 3.55 -35.68 14.00
CA VAL A 393 4.79 -35.21 13.38
C VAL A 393 5.02 -35.92 12.06
N THR A 394 5.15 -35.16 10.97
CA THR A 394 5.36 -35.72 9.63
C THR A 394 6.83 -36.08 9.43
N LEU A 395 7.09 -37.31 8.98
CA LEU A 395 8.44 -37.85 8.80
C LEU A 395 8.75 -38.10 7.32
N LEU A 396 10.00 -38.48 7.02
CA LEU A 396 10.47 -38.79 5.66
C LEU A 396 9.60 -39.80 4.90
N ALA A 397 8.95 -40.74 5.59
CA ALA A 397 8.04 -41.70 4.98
C ALA A 397 6.75 -41.02 4.48
N ASP A 398 6.22 -40.09 5.27
CA ASP A 398 5.01 -39.32 4.93
C ASP A 398 5.31 -38.37 3.76
N PHE A 399 6.43 -37.63 3.83
CA PHE A 399 6.89 -36.76 2.75
C PHE A 399 7.10 -37.50 1.42
N ARG A 400 7.76 -38.67 1.45
CA ARG A 400 7.92 -39.53 0.27
C ARG A 400 6.58 -39.95 -0.32
N ASN A 401 5.59 -40.25 0.53
CA ASN A 401 4.24 -40.59 0.09
C ASN A 401 3.53 -39.38 -0.56
N SER A 402 3.62 -38.19 0.03
CA SER A 402 3.06 -36.97 -0.57
C SER A 402 3.68 -36.63 -1.93
N LEU A 403 5.00 -36.78 -2.09
CA LEU A 403 5.68 -36.61 -3.40
C LEU A 403 5.22 -37.67 -4.43
N HIS A 404 5.03 -38.92 -4.01
CA HIS A 404 4.51 -39.98 -4.87
C HIS A 404 3.07 -39.70 -5.33
N GLN A 405 2.18 -39.32 -4.41
CA GLN A 405 0.80 -38.91 -4.73
C GLN A 405 0.78 -37.71 -5.69
N THR A 406 1.62 -36.71 -5.42
CA THR A 406 1.80 -35.50 -6.26
C THR A 406 2.14 -35.85 -7.70
N MET A 407 3.07 -36.80 -7.96
CA MET A 407 3.36 -37.25 -9.32
C MET A 407 2.14 -37.86 -10.03
N GLY A 408 1.28 -38.59 -9.29
CA GLY A 408 0.03 -39.13 -9.83
C GLY A 408 -0.97 -38.03 -10.21
N LEU A 409 -1.14 -37.03 -9.33
CA LEU A 409 -2.04 -35.89 -9.56
C LEU A 409 -1.63 -35.05 -10.78
N LEU A 410 -0.33 -34.76 -10.91
CA LEU A 410 0.23 -33.99 -12.02
C LEU A 410 0.10 -34.75 -13.36
N ARG A 411 0.47 -36.04 -13.39
CA ARG A 411 0.34 -36.88 -14.61
C ARG A 411 -1.12 -37.03 -15.08
N ASN A 412 -2.07 -36.96 -14.16
CA ASN A 412 -3.50 -37.04 -14.46
C ASN A 412 -4.15 -35.65 -14.63
N ASN A 413 -3.37 -34.55 -14.66
CA ASN A 413 -3.84 -33.16 -14.73
C ASN A 413 -5.02 -32.87 -13.78
N SER A 414 -4.93 -33.37 -12.54
CA SER A 414 -6.05 -33.45 -11.60
C SER A 414 -5.99 -32.44 -10.45
N ALA A 415 -4.92 -31.65 -10.38
CA ALA A 415 -4.63 -30.64 -9.37
C ALA A 415 -4.01 -29.40 -10.00
N ASP A 416 -4.42 -28.22 -9.55
CA ASP A 416 -3.85 -26.92 -9.93
C ASP A 416 -2.89 -26.38 -8.86
N LEU A 417 -3.15 -26.71 -7.59
CA LEU A 417 -2.34 -26.30 -6.43
C LEU A 417 -2.06 -27.51 -5.56
N ILE A 418 -0.80 -27.68 -5.13
CA ILE A 418 -0.40 -28.76 -4.23
C ILE A 418 0.50 -28.16 -3.14
N GLY A 419 0.10 -28.33 -1.87
CA GLY A 419 0.90 -27.97 -0.70
C GLY A 419 1.36 -29.23 0.04
N ILE A 420 2.61 -29.28 0.49
CA ILE A 420 3.15 -30.39 1.29
C ILE A 420 3.89 -29.81 2.50
N TYR A 421 3.52 -30.24 3.70
CA TYR A 421 4.17 -29.86 4.95
C TYR A 421 5.05 -30.99 5.51
N LEU A 422 6.27 -30.65 5.95
CA LEU A 422 7.25 -31.56 6.55
C LEU A 422 7.84 -30.95 7.83
N GLU A 423 7.49 -31.54 8.98
CA GLU A 423 7.92 -31.07 10.31
C GLU A 423 9.25 -31.69 10.76
N ALA A 424 9.65 -32.85 10.20
CA ALA A 424 10.82 -33.61 10.67
C ALA A 424 12.09 -32.77 10.89
N ILE A 425 12.33 -31.77 10.03
CA ILE A 425 13.51 -30.89 10.09
C ILE A 425 13.49 -30.05 11.37
N ASP A 426 12.34 -29.45 11.68
CA ASP A 426 12.11 -28.68 12.90
C ASP A 426 12.21 -29.57 14.15
N SER A 427 11.49 -30.68 14.16
CA SER A 427 11.50 -31.67 15.25
C SER A 427 12.92 -32.19 15.56
N TYR A 428 13.76 -32.41 14.55
CA TYR A 428 15.17 -32.78 14.74
C TYR A 428 16.04 -31.58 15.18
N GLY A 429 15.73 -30.37 14.72
CA GLY A 429 16.34 -29.12 15.15
C GLY A 429 16.16 -28.88 16.64
N HIS A 430 14.93 -28.97 17.15
CA HIS A 430 14.62 -28.95 18.58
C HIS A 430 15.39 -30.06 19.32
N LYS A 431 15.17 -31.33 18.94
CA LYS A 431 15.64 -32.48 19.73
C LYS A 431 17.15 -32.66 19.77
N TYR A 432 17.86 -32.35 18.68
CA TYR A 432 19.29 -32.62 18.53
C TYR A 432 20.16 -31.36 18.37
N GLY A 433 19.56 -30.21 18.06
CA GLY A 433 20.25 -28.96 17.77
C GLY A 433 20.68 -28.81 16.31
N VAL A 434 20.87 -27.56 15.88
CA VAL A 434 21.02 -27.16 14.47
C VAL A 434 22.29 -27.65 13.78
N ASN A 435 23.29 -28.08 14.55
CA ASN A 435 24.59 -28.57 14.06
C ASN A 435 24.75 -30.09 14.21
N SER A 436 23.66 -30.83 14.49
CA SER A 436 23.72 -32.25 14.81
C SER A 436 23.93 -33.16 13.58
N PRO A 437 24.69 -34.26 13.71
CA PRO A 437 24.79 -35.28 12.66
C PRO A 437 23.43 -35.85 12.22
N GLN A 438 22.49 -35.96 13.16
CA GLN A 438 21.13 -36.44 12.93
C GLN A 438 20.35 -35.51 11.98
N LEU A 439 20.37 -34.20 12.25
CA LEU A 439 19.74 -33.20 11.38
C LEU A 439 20.44 -33.14 10.02
N ASN A 440 21.77 -33.18 9.99
CA ASN A 440 22.54 -33.19 8.75
C ASN A 440 22.19 -34.38 7.83
N GLN A 441 22.02 -35.58 8.39
CA GLN A 441 21.59 -36.74 7.60
C GLN A 441 20.15 -36.59 7.10
N LEU A 442 19.24 -36.09 7.94
CA LEU A 442 17.86 -35.82 7.55
C LEU A 442 17.78 -34.83 6.37
N LEU A 443 18.57 -33.76 6.39
CA LEU A 443 18.63 -32.76 5.32
C LEU A 443 19.14 -33.37 3.99
N LEU A 444 20.16 -34.25 4.05
CA LEU A 444 20.65 -34.99 2.87
C LEU A 444 19.57 -35.91 2.29
N ASP A 445 18.80 -36.59 3.15
CA ASP A 445 17.73 -37.48 2.72
C ASP A 445 16.58 -36.70 2.04
N VAL A 446 16.20 -35.52 2.58
CA VAL A 446 15.19 -34.62 1.96
C VAL A 446 15.66 -34.09 0.61
N ASP A 447 16.90 -33.59 0.52
CA ASP A 447 17.46 -33.10 -0.74
C ASP A 447 17.47 -34.20 -1.81
N LYS A 448 17.88 -35.42 -1.43
CA LYS A 448 17.85 -36.58 -2.34
C LYS A 448 16.43 -36.89 -2.85
N MET A 449 15.40 -36.83 -2.00
CA MET A 449 14.00 -37.01 -2.44
C MET A 449 13.53 -35.93 -3.42
N LEU A 450 13.92 -34.66 -3.19
CA LEU A 450 13.59 -33.55 -4.08
C LEU A 450 14.31 -33.67 -5.44
N GLN A 451 15.57 -34.12 -5.45
CA GLN A 451 16.30 -34.43 -6.67
C GLN A 451 15.60 -35.54 -7.48
N ASP A 452 15.21 -36.64 -6.82
CA ASP A 452 14.55 -37.78 -7.48
C ASP A 452 13.15 -37.41 -8.00
N PHE A 453 12.39 -36.61 -7.25
CA PHE A 453 11.11 -36.06 -7.70
C PHE A 453 11.26 -35.17 -8.94
N ARG A 454 12.27 -34.28 -8.97
CA ARG A 454 12.54 -33.43 -10.14
C ARG A 454 12.98 -34.23 -11.36
N GLN A 455 13.82 -35.25 -11.19
CA GLN A 455 14.18 -36.17 -12.27
C GLN A 455 12.94 -36.88 -12.82
N ASN A 456 12.02 -37.30 -11.95
CA ASN A 456 10.76 -37.93 -12.35
C ASN A 456 9.87 -36.96 -13.16
N LEU A 457 9.76 -35.69 -12.76
CA LEU A 457 9.06 -34.66 -13.56
C LEU A 457 9.68 -34.51 -14.96
N THR A 458 11.00 -34.38 -15.05
CA THR A 458 11.71 -34.30 -16.34
C THR A 458 11.47 -35.54 -17.20
N SER A 459 11.57 -36.75 -16.63
CA SER A 459 11.35 -38.01 -17.33
C SER A 459 9.90 -38.23 -17.79
N ASN A 460 8.91 -37.53 -17.21
CA ASN A 460 7.51 -37.55 -17.64
C ASN A 460 7.13 -36.32 -18.50
N GLY A 461 8.09 -35.46 -18.87
CA GLY A 461 7.85 -34.28 -19.71
C GLY A 461 7.23 -33.07 -18.99
N LEU A 462 7.04 -33.14 -17.67
CA LEU A 462 6.32 -32.14 -16.86
C LEU A 462 7.19 -30.98 -16.37
N ASN A 463 8.49 -30.96 -16.69
CA ASN A 463 9.42 -29.94 -16.19
C ASN A 463 9.04 -28.52 -16.63
N ASP A 464 8.41 -28.40 -17.80
CA ASP A 464 8.04 -27.11 -18.40
C ASP A 464 6.55 -26.76 -18.19
N ASP A 465 5.84 -27.56 -17.38
CA ASP A 465 4.43 -27.35 -17.00
C ASP A 465 4.26 -27.01 -15.51
N VAL A 466 5.27 -27.28 -14.67
CA VAL A 466 5.15 -27.25 -13.20
C VAL A 466 6.07 -26.21 -12.58
N ASN A 467 5.48 -25.28 -11.83
CA ASN A 467 6.20 -24.38 -10.93
C ASN A 467 6.32 -25.03 -9.55
N ILE A 468 7.54 -25.21 -9.04
CA ILE A 468 7.83 -25.73 -7.70
C ILE A 468 8.35 -24.59 -6.84
N ILE A 469 7.84 -24.48 -5.62
CA ILE A 469 8.33 -23.58 -4.58
C ILE A 469 8.66 -24.41 -3.34
N VAL A 470 9.85 -24.23 -2.78
CA VAL A 470 10.30 -24.85 -1.52
C VAL A 470 10.76 -23.73 -0.59
N PHE A 471 10.17 -23.65 0.60
CA PHE A 471 10.45 -22.62 1.59
C PHE A 471 10.32 -23.15 3.00
N SER A 472 10.84 -22.40 3.97
CA SER A 472 10.58 -22.59 5.40
C SER A 472 9.70 -21.45 5.90
N ASP A 473 9.02 -21.66 7.02
CA ASP A 473 8.37 -20.64 7.83
C ASP A 473 9.38 -19.83 8.66
N HIS A 474 10.31 -20.51 9.33
CA HIS A 474 11.36 -19.90 10.15
C HIS A 474 12.72 -20.62 10.01
N GLY A 475 13.73 -20.06 10.69
CA GLY A 475 14.98 -20.72 11.02
C GLY A 475 15.00 -21.28 12.46
N MET A 476 16.18 -21.54 13.03
CA MET A 476 16.37 -22.20 14.33
C MET A 476 17.73 -21.80 14.90
N THR A 477 17.87 -21.69 16.23
CA THR A 477 19.17 -21.53 16.90
C THR A 477 19.29 -22.47 18.11
N ASN A 478 20.52 -22.71 18.58
CA ASN A 478 20.74 -23.55 19.76
C ASN A 478 20.57 -22.76 21.07
N LEU A 479 20.02 -23.42 22.08
CA LEU A 479 19.89 -22.90 23.43
C LEU A 479 21.25 -22.73 24.10
N THR A 480 21.43 -21.58 24.73
CA THR A 480 22.61 -21.20 25.52
C THR A 480 22.27 -20.88 26.98
N GLN A 481 21.03 -20.44 27.25
CA GLN A 481 20.59 -20.00 28.58
C GLN A 481 19.09 -20.26 28.78
N ILE A 482 18.70 -20.67 30.00
CA ILE A 482 17.31 -20.68 30.47
C ILE A 482 17.12 -19.57 31.50
N VAL A 483 16.07 -18.77 31.34
CA VAL A 483 15.65 -17.71 32.27
C VAL A 483 14.31 -18.11 32.89
N ASN A 484 14.31 -18.47 34.17
CA ASN A 484 13.08 -18.73 34.91
C ASN A 484 12.53 -17.43 35.49
N ILE A 485 11.24 -17.16 35.24
CA ILE A 485 10.48 -16.01 35.75
C ILE A 485 9.37 -16.42 36.74
N THR A 486 9.23 -17.71 37.01
CA THR A 486 8.23 -18.27 37.96
C THR A 486 8.29 -17.59 39.33
N ASP A 487 9.50 -17.33 39.82
CA ASP A 487 9.78 -16.70 41.11
C ASP A 487 9.36 -15.22 41.19
N VAL A 488 9.06 -14.60 40.04
CA VAL A 488 8.60 -13.21 39.92
C VAL A 488 7.06 -13.13 39.90
N LEU A 489 6.39 -14.19 39.44
CA LEU A 489 4.96 -14.17 39.15
C LEU A 489 4.12 -14.66 40.32
N ASN A 490 3.18 -13.83 40.76
CA ASN A 490 2.11 -14.26 41.66
C ASN A 490 0.94 -14.84 40.84
N MET A 491 0.74 -16.16 40.91
CA MET A 491 -0.23 -16.87 40.06
C MET A 491 -1.71 -16.58 40.37
N SER A 492 -2.03 -15.82 41.43
CA SER A 492 -3.37 -15.24 41.62
C SER A 492 -3.66 -14.07 40.68
N ASP A 493 -2.62 -13.40 40.18
CA ASP A 493 -2.73 -12.15 39.42
C ASP A 493 -2.72 -12.40 37.90
N ILE A 494 -2.57 -13.66 37.49
CA ILE A 494 -2.44 -14.13 36.11
C ILE A 494 -3.69 -14.89 35.73
N LYS A 495 -4.39 -14.51 34.65
CA LYS A 495 -5.52 -15.28 34.12
C LYS A 495 -5.05 -16.44 33.26
N VAL A 496 -4.25 -16.13 32.23
CA VAL A 496 -3.62 -17.09 31.30
C VAL A 496 -2.15 -16.73 31.11
N ILE A 497 -1.29 -17.73 31.06
CA ILE A 497 0.11 -17.60 30.65
C ILE A 497 0.49 -18.79 29.78
N PHE A 498 0.98 -18.49 28.57
CA PHE A 498 1.56 -19.48 27.68
C PHE A 498 3.09 -19.34 27.69
N GLN A 499 3.73 -20.47 27.92
CA GLN A 499 5.16 -20.64 27.75
C GLN A 499 5.39 -21.42 26.45
N GLU A 500 5.78 -20.71 25.40
CA GLU A 500 6.28 -21.29 24.17
C GLU A 500 7.76 -20.92 24.08
N PRO A 501 8.67 -21.73 24.68
CA PRO A 501 10.09 -21.42 24.64
C PRO A 501 10.50 -21.17 23.19
N PRO A 502 11.06 -19.99 22.90
CA PRO A 502 11.84 -19.19 23.83
C PRO A 502 11.07 -18.05 24.53
N TYR A 503 9.86 -17.70 24.10
CA TYR A 503 9.12 -16.51 24.57
C TYR A 503 7.93 -16.84 25.49
N VAL A 504 7.40 -15.82 26.17
CA VAL A 504 6.25 -15.98 27.09
C VAL A 504 5.23 -14.88 26.84
N THR A 505 3.95 -15.25 26.84
CA THR A 505 2.80 -14.33 26.70
C THR A 505 1.87 -14.46 27.89
N ILE A 506 1.42 -13.32 28.42
CA ILE A 506 0.69 -13.24 29.69
C ILE A 506 -0.57 -12.37 29.54
N TRP A 507 -1.70 -12.92 29.98
CA TRP A 507 -2.95 -12.21 30.25
C TRP A 507 -3.14 -12.14 31.77
N PRO A 508 -2.90 -10.98 32.38
CA PRO A 508 -3.21 -10.74 33.79
C PRO A 508 -4.72 -10.83 34.08
N GLU A 509 -5.08 -11.02 35.35
CA GLU A 509 -6.46 -10.82 35.81
C GLU A 509 -6.86 -9.33 35.71
N GLU A 510 -8.16 -9.05 35.79
CA GLU A 510 -8.68 -7.69 35.67
C GLU A 510 -8.04 -6.73 36.69
N GLY A 511 -7.55 -5.59 36.20
CA GLY A 511 -6.83 -4.59 37.01
C GLY A 511 -5.38 -4.94 37.37
N GLN A 512 -4.86 -6.13 37.05
CA GLN A 512 -3.51 -6.56 37.46
C GLN A 512 -2.39 -6.24 36.45
N LEU A 513 -2.71 -5.65 35.28
CA LEU A 513 -1.75 -5.40 34.20
C LEU A 513 -0.49 -4.66 34.64
N GLU A 514 -0.66 -3.49 35.26
CA GLU A 514 0.45 -2.65 35.71
C GLU A 514 1.30 -3.37 36.76
N LYS A 515 0.66 -4.05 37.72
CA LYS A 515 1.37 -4.79 38.77
C LYS A 515 2.25 -5.90 38.19
N VAL A 516 1.69 -6.75 37.32
CA VAL A 516 2.43 -7.87 36.72
C VAL A 516 3.57 -7.38 35.83
N TYR A 517 3.34 -6.31 35.07
CA TYR A 517 4.38 -5.67 34.26
C TYR A 517 5.52 -5.09 35.14
N ASP A 518 5.18 -4.32 36.17
CA ASP A 518 6.14 -3.72 37.09
C ASP A 518 6.95 -4.76 37.86
N ASP A 519 6.33 -5.87 38.29
CA ASP A 519 7.02 -6.98 38.97
C ASP A 519 8.06 -7.62 38.03
N LEU A 520 7.71 -7.86 36.76
CA LEU A 520 8.62 -8.40 35.74
C LEU A 520 9.77 -7.44 35.40
N VAL A 521 9.50 -6.15 35.20
CA VAL A 521 10.53 -5.14 34.89
C VAL A 521 11.45 -4.93 36.10
N ARG A 522 10.90 -4.84 37.31
CA ARG A 522 11.67 -4.69 38.56
C ARG A 522 12.58 -5.89 38.85
N ALA A 523 12.17 -7.10 38.47
CA ALA A 523 13.01 -8.28 38.59
C ALA A 523 14.24 -8.26 37.66
N ASN A 524 14.19 -7.46 36.57
CA ASN A 524 15.31 -7.16 35.67
C ASN A 524 16.17 -8.39 35.30
N LYS A 525 15.50 -9.48 34.92
CA LYS A 525 16.16 -10.74 34.55
C LYS A 525 16.99 -10.51 33.26
N PRO A 526 18.20 -11.09 33.16
CA PRO A 526 19.09 -10.81 32.04
C PRO A 526 18.58 -11.40 30.72
N ASN A 527 18.95 -10.74 29.62
CA ASN A 527 18.79 -11.21 28.23
C ASN A 527 17.32 -11.47 27.81
N ILE A 528 16.39 -10.73 28.43
CA ILE A 528 14.98 -10.67 28.06
C ILE A 528 14.51 -9.21 27.99
N THR A 529 13.49 -8.93 27.19
CA THR A 529 12.79 -7.64 27.11
C THR A 529 11.31 -7.85 27.39
N VAL A 530 10.76 -7.14 28.37
CA VAL A 530 9.33 -7.18 28.70
C VAL A 530 8.64 -6.03 27.97
N PHE A 531 7.61 -6.33 27.18
CA PHE A 531 6.79 -5.34 26.48
C PHE A 531 5.36 -5.39 27.01
N LYS A 532 4.74 -4.22 27.22
CA LYS A 532 3.29 -4.12 27.10
C LYS A 532 2.91 -4.20 25.63
N LYS A 533 1.67 -4.62 25.35
CA LYS A 533 1.12 -4.74 23.99
C LYS A 533 1.30 -3.47 23.15
N GLU A 534 0.97 -2.31 23.70
CA GLU A 534 1.08 -0.99 23.06
C GLU A 534 2.52 -0.62 22.66
N ASP A 535 3.49 -1.04 23.48
CA ASP A 535 4.93 -0.76 23.32
C ASP A 535 5.64 -1.70 22.34
N LEU A 536 4.94 -2.73 21.83
CA LEU A 536 5.51 -3.62 20.82
C LEU A 536 5.93 -2.81 19.57
N PRO A 537 7.15 -3.04 19.04
CA PRO A 537 7.64 -2.45 17.81
C PRO A 537 6.65 -2.57 16.64
N GLU A 538 6.38 -1.46 15.96
CA GLU A 538 5.39 -1.40 14.87
C GLU A 538 5.67 -2.44 13.76
N ARG A 539 6.96 -2.69 13.47
CA ARG A 539 7.43 -3.68 12.48
C ARG A 539 7.04 -5.13 12.78
N TYR A 540 6.56 -5.45 13.99
CA TYR A 540 6.04 -6.78 14.28
C TYR A 540 4.60 -6.96 13.78
N HIS A 541 3.86 -5.85 13.54
CA HIS A 541 2.45 -5.86 13.13
C HIS A 541 1.61 -6.85 13.96
N LEU A 542 1.75 -6.74 15.28
CA LEU A 542 1.19 -7.71 16.23
C LEU A 542 0.22 -7.05 17.22
N LYS A 543 0.42 -5.78 17.59
CA LYS A 543 -0.24 -5.18 18.76
C LYS A 543 -1.70 -4.81 18.58
N ARG A 544 -2.20 -4.70 17.35
CA ARG A 544 -3.58 -4.22 17.12
C ARG A 544 -4.64 -5.31 17.27
N HIS A 545 -4.28 -6.59 17.23
CA HIS A 545 -5.27 -7.68 17.31
C HIS A 545 -5.69 -8.02 18.74
N PRO A 546 -6.98 -8.32 19.02
CA PRO A 546 -7.44 -8.68 20.36
C PRO A 546 -6.71 -9.88 20.99
N ARG A 547 -6.39 -10.91 20.19
CA ARG A 547 -5.70 -12.14 20.64
C ARG A 547 -4.23 -11.91 21.05
N THR A 548 -3.64 -10.75 20.78
CA THR A 548 -2.27 -10.46 21.23
C THR A 548 -2.27 -10.17 22.72
N ALA A 549 -1.42 -10.87 23.48
CA ALA A 549 -1.37 -10.77 24.93
C ALA A 549 -1.05 -9.34 25.43
N PRO A 550 -1.63 -8.92 26.57
CA PRO A 550 -1.29 -7.65 27.22
C PRO A 550 0.19 -7.49 27.56
N ILE A 551 0.88 -8.57 27.93
CA ILE A 551 2.33 -8.59 28.18
C ILE A 551 2.98 -9.66 27.30
N VAL A 552 4.09 -9.30 26.66
CA VAL A 552 4.94 -10.19 25.85
C VAL A 552 6.38 -10.09 26.33
N ILE A 553 7.00 -11.23 26.62
CA ILE A 553 8.40 -11.31 27.06
C ILE A 553 9.23 -11.88 25.92
N ARG A 554 10.02 -11.02 25.28
CA ARG A 554 10.90 -11.37 24.16
C ARG A 554 12.32 -11.67 24.65
N PRO A 555 12.85 -12.89 24.43
CA PRO A 555 14.24 -13.24 24.72
C PRO A 555 15.23 -12.73 23.66
N ASP A 556 16.50 -12.60 24.04
CA ASP A 556 17.61 -12.53 23.09
C ASP A 556 17.94 -13.91 22.47
N SER A 557 18.66 -13.93 21.35
CA SER A 557 18.94 -15.18 20.60
C SER A 557 19.58 -16.27 21.47
N GLY A 558 19.06 -17.50 21.40
CA GLY A 558 19.55 -18.64 22.17
C GLY A 558 19.20 -18.62 23.66
N VAL A 559 18.35 -17.70 24.13
CA VAL A 559 17.79 -17.70 25.49
C VAL A 559 16.38 -18.31 25.46
N ALA A 560 15.96 -19.08 26.45
CA ALA A 560 14.57 -19.51 26.61
C ALA A 560 13.99 -19.03 27.94
N VAL A 561 12.79 -18.46 27.90
CA VAL A 561 12.05 -18.02 29.10
C VAL A 561 11.12 -19.15 29.55
N VAL A 562 11.13 -19.45 30.86
CA VAL A 562 10.28 -20.48 31.46
C VAL A 562 9.49 -19.94 32.67
N ALA A 563 8.24 -20.38 32.81
CA ALA A 563 7.27 -19.89 33.77
C ALA A 563 6.30 -21.01 34.18
N LEU A 564 5.58 -20.85 35.30
CA LEU A 564 4.46 -21.74 35.63
C LEU A 564 3.32 -21.54 34.63
N TRP A 565 2.98 -22.60 33.90
CA TRP A 565 1.85 -22.64 32.96
C TRP A 565 0.51 -22.52 33.70
N LYS A 566 -0.38 -21.63 33.23
CA LYS A 566 -1.77 -21.51 33.72
C LYS A 566 -2.69 -21.21 32.54
N CYS A 567 -3.71 -22.04 32.37
CA CYS A 567 -4.68 -21.96 31.28
C CYS A 567 -5.96 -22.73 31.68
N SER A 568 -7.13 -22.20 31.38
CA SER A 568 -8.41 -22.90 31.47
C SER A 568 -8.52 -23.97 30.37
N GLU A 569 -8.99 -25.18 30.70
CA GLU A 569 -9.23 -26.27 29.73
C GLU A 569 -8.01 -26.83 28.96
N CYS A 570 -6.80 -26.29 29.12
CA CYS A 570 -5.58 -26.86 28.51
C CYS A 570 -5.29 -28.28 29.04
N SER A 571 -5.53 -29.29 28.19
CA SER A 571 -5.23 -30.71 28.44
C SER A 571 -3.84 -31.14 27.95
N VAL A 572 -2.98 -30.18 27.60
CA VAL A 572 -1.66 -30.38 26.99
C VAL A 572 -0.55 -30.12 28.03
N ILE A 573 0.47 -30.98 28.02
CA ILE A 573 1.68 -30.81 28.84
C ILE A 573 2.54 -29.70 28.20
N PRO A 574 3.03 -28.69 28.94
CA PRO A 574 3.88 -27.64 28.37
C PRO A 574 5.16 -28.22 27.73
N PRO A 575 5.73 -27.58 26.69
CA PRO A 575 6.95 -28.05 26.04
C PRO A 575 8.08 -28.29 27.05
N GLY A 576 8.70 -29.47 26.96
CA GLY A 576 9.75 -29.87 27.89
C GLY A 576 11.02 -29.04 27.67
N THR A 577 11.67 -28.61 28.75
CA THR A 577 12.95 -27.86 28.68
C THR A 577 14.16 -28.75 28.36
N THR A 578 13.95 -29.83 27.60
CA THR A 578 14.95 -30.83 27.20
C THR A 578 15.48 -30.62 25.79
N ASP A 579 14.82 -29.77 25.00
CA ASP A 579 15.21 -29.47 23.64
C ASP A 579 16.42 -28.54 23.58
N ILE A 580 17.20 -28.70 22.52
CA ILE A 580 18.50 -28.08 22.28
C ILE A 580 18.37 -26.93 21.29
N GLY A 581 17.46 -27.02 20.32
CA GLY A 581 17.13 -25.94 19.38
C GLY A 581 15.84 -25.21 19.76
N PHE A 582 15.73 -23.91 19.45
CA PHE A 582 14.50 -23.12 19.52
C PHE A 582 14.39 -22.07 18.41
N HIS A 583 13.15 -21.66 18.10
CA HIS A 583 12.77 -20.64 17.11
C HIS A 583 11.69 -19.71 17.68
N GLY A 584 11.34 -18.62 17.00
CA GLY A 584 10.38 -17.62 17.53
C GLY A 584 11.03 -16.42 18.23
N TYR A 585 12.33 -16.22 18.00
CA TYR A 585 13.05 -15.00 18.37
C TYR A 585 12.71 -13.83 17.42
N ASP A 586 13.34 -12.67 17.64
CA ASP A 586 13.24 -11.51 16.76
C ASP A 586 13.55 -11.87 15.29
N ASN A 587 12.58 -11.63 14.40
CA ASN A 587 12.66 -12.02 12.98
C ASN A 587 13.78 -11.35 12.17
N THR A 588 14.48 -10.37 12.74
CA THR A 588 15.66 -9.74 12.12
C THR A 588 16.96 -10.54 12.33
N LEU A 589 16.97 -11.50 13.27
CA LEU A 589 18.14 -12.31 13.58
C LEU A 589 18.52 -13.25 12.42
N PRO A 590 19.82 -13.41 12.08
CA PRO A 590 20.27 -14.30 11.01
C PRO A 590 19.78 -15.75 11.16
N ASP A 591 19.78 -16.27 12.39
CA ASP A 591 19.40 -17.64 12.71
C ASP A 591 17.90 -17.91 12.49
N MET A 592 17.04 -16.89 12.53
CA MET A 592 15.59 -17.01 12.32
C MET A 592 15.18 -16.96 10.84
N ARG A 593 16.14 -16.81 9.92
CA ARG A 593 15.85 -16.69 8.48
C ARG A 593 15.47 -18.03 7.87
N ALA A 594 14.30 -18.05 7.24
CA ALA A 594 13.83 -19.16 6.42
C ALA A 594 14.56 -19.27 5.07
N ILE A 595 14.59 -20.48 4.50
CA ILE A 595 14.97 -20.68 3.10
C ILE A 595 13.84 -20.34 2.14
N PHE A 596 14.20 -19.95 0.91
CA PHE A 596 13.28 -19.88 -0.22
C PHE A 596 13.98 -20.32 -1.51
N ARG A 597 13.35 -21.20 -2.28
CA ARG A 597 13.77 -21.67 -3.62
C ARG A 597 12.55 -21.85 -4.51
N ALA A 598 12.69 -21.55 -5.80
CA ALA A 598 11.65 -21.81 -6.77
C ALA A 598 12.24 -22.18 -8.15
N THR A 599 11.50 -22.94 -8.95
CA THR A 599 11.87 -23.37 -10.31
C THR A 599 10.61 -23.62 -11.14
N GLY A 600 10.66 -23.38 -12.45
CA GLY A 600 9.54 -23.57 -13.36
C GLY A 600 9.79 -22.96 -14.75
N PRO A 601 8.82 -23.05 -15.68
CA PRO A 601 8.95 -22.61 -17.08
C PRO A 601 8.90 -21.09 -17.30
N GLU A 602 8.16 -20.35 -16.48
CA GLU A 602 8.13 -18.88 -16.54
C GLU A 602 9.30 -18.27 -15.77
N ASP A 603 9.53 -16.96 -15.91
CA ASP A 603 10.38 -16.21 -14.98
C ASP A 603 9.69 -16.13 -13.60
N VAL A 604 9.75 -17.23 -12.84
CA VAL A 604 9.20 -17.37 -11.47
C VAL A 604 9.72 -16.25 -10.55
N ALA A 605 10.89 -15.69 -10.87
CA ALA A 605 11.47 -14.50 -10.28
C ALA A 605 10.58 -13.24 -10.29
N VAL A 606 9.63 -13.12 -11.23
CA VAL A 606 8.70 -11.98 -11.32
C VAL A 606 7.48 -12.19 -10.41
N VAL A 607 6.85 -13.38 -10.45
CA VAL A 607 5.65 -13.69 -9.67
C VAL A 607 5.98 -13.80 -8.18
N VAL A 608 7.07 -14.49 -7.82
CA VAL A 608 7.47 -14.69 -6.42
C VAL A 608 7.89 -13.39 -5.72
N ARG A 609 8.52 -12.44 -6.43
CA ARG A 609 8.87 -11.12 -5.85
C ARG A 609 7.66 -10.33 -5.34
N ILE A 610 6.47 -10.64 -5.85
CA ILE A 610 5.23 -9.97 -5.49
C ILE A 610 4.67 -10.59 -4.21
N SER A 611 4.58 -11.93 -4.15
CA SER A 611 3.89 -12.67 -3.08
C SER A 611 4.77 -13.16 -1.92
N VAL A 612 6.09 -13.32 -2.10
CA VAL A 612 7.00 -13.78 -1.03
C VAL A 612 7.90 -12.64 -0.56
N ARG A 613 7.25 -11.59 -0.05
CA ARG A 613 7.75 -10.93 1.15
C ARG A 613 6.92 -11.47 2.30
N LEU A 614 7.51 -12.24 3.21
CA LEU A 614 6.91 -12.51 4.51
C LEU A 614 6.87 -11.17 5.27
N VAL A 615 5.76 -10.45 5.09
CA VAL A 615 5.21 -9.49 6.06
C VAL A 615 6.23 -8.40 6.49
N ASP A 616 6.68 -7.63 5.49
CA ASP A 616 7.53 -6.41 5.52
C ASP A 616 8.88 -6.40 6.29
N SER A 617 9.98 -6.50 5.53
CA SER A 617 11.12 -5.54 5.54
C SER A 617 12.15 -5.94 4.45
N ASP A 618 13.21 -5.14 4.25
CA ASP A 618 14.08 -5.14 3.05
C ASP A 618 15.08 -6.31 2.88
N TRP A 619 14.63 -7.55 3.08
CA TRP A 619 15.49 -8.73 3.20
C TRP A 619 15.52 -9.67 1.99
N PHE A 620 15.72 -9.15 0.77
CA PHE A 620 15.98 -9.99 -0.42
C PHE A 620 17.00 -9.40 -1.41
N THR A 621 18.28 -9.39 -1.03
CA THR A 621 19.41 -9.35 -1.98
C THR A 621 19.87 -10.76 -2.36
N ALA A 622 18.97 -11.52 -2.98
CA ALA A 622 19.35 -12.75 -3.68
C ALA A 622 20.01 -12.40 -5.03
N THR A 623 21.34 -12.41 -5.07
CA THR A 623 22.11 -12.18 -6.30
C THR A 623 22.01 -13.38 -7.23
N LEU A 624 20.89 -13.47 -7.96
CA LEU A 624 20.72 -14.47 -9.02
C LEU A 624 21.61 -14.11 -10.21
N LYS A 625 22.71 -14.84 -10.40
CA LYS A 625 23.44 -14.84 -11.68
C LYS A 625 22.54 -15.45 -12.75
N PRO A 626 22.41 -14.85 -13.94
CA PRO A 626 21.74 -15.50 -15.06
C PRO A 626 22.46 -16.81 -15.39
N SER A 627 21.72 -17.91 -15.46
CA SER A 627 22.20 -19.11 -16.15
C SER A 627 22.27 -18.80 -17.64
N GLY A 628 23.47 -18.49 -18.14
CA GLY A 628 23.69 -18.35 -19.57
C GLY A 628 23.29 -19.63 -20.29
N ARG A 629 22.60 -19.50 -21.43
CA ARG A 629 22.41 -20.61 -22.36
C ARG A 629 23.78 -21.07 -22.86
N VAL A 630 24.00 -22.39 -22.81
CA VAL A 630 25.00 -23.11 -23.61
C VAL A 630 24.22 -24.00 -24.56
#